data_AF-G5IBJ5-F1
#
_entry.id   AF-G5IBJ5-F1
#
_cell.length_a   1.000
_cell.length_b   1.000
_cell.length_c   1.000
_cell.angle_alpha   90.00
_cell.angle_beta   90.00
_cell.angle_gamma   90.00
#
_symmetry.space_group_name_H-M   'P 1'
#
loop_
_entity.id
_entity.type
_entity.pdbx_description
1 polymer ?
#
loop_
_entity_poly.entity_id
_entity_poly.type
_entity_poly.pdbx_seq_one_letter_code
_entity_poly.pdbx_strand_id
1 'polypeptide(L)'
;MAYIAFMDLLGTKNLMLDDTEEYGRNVRDFNRILRTRGGRNSRIYAFSDCAYLENENLMALLDTMDQIRDGLMVLGRFFTAAVSEGSLEASVLNPEDNGEVHGFSFSAGGISKVYVMQSSMKGIGIQIDRDIYKKLCRENAELSRRIVCNYYISNLEQLPSAPPKLEAFYDLLMLPSDAIESNMTINLYFSYIIGNYMRANIRSPRYGRYYLSPVINLLNAFTFTEDDFELSCDGSITCKYDAVNYFFSADKKIGYLLKQAIGFEYIPLVLLNRIIDDFGGKTNQIIFHIIKNMMENPIINNYISNTSKIPENLCSKKNNMLIQEEYYKVLVAD
;
A
#
# COMPACT_ATOMS: atom_id res chain seq x y z
N MET A 1 3.85 -26.85 9.65
CA MET A 1 3.57 -26.27 8.31
C MET A 1 4.13 -24.87 8.33
N ALA A 2 4.92 -24.49 7.33
CA ALA A 2 5.65 -23.22 7.33
C ALA A 2 5.03 -22.19 6.37
N TYR A 3 5.53 -20.97 6.46
CA TYR A 3 5.19 -19.81 5.67
C TYR A 3 6.47 -19.24 5.06
N ILE A 4 6.39 -18.86 3.79
CA ILE A 4 7.50 -18.29 3.04
C ILE A 4 7.12 -16.93 2.48
N ALA A 5 8.12 -16.06 2.34
CA ALA A 5 7.98 -14.79 1.65
C ALA A 5 9.12 -14.58 0.65
N PHE A 6 8.82 -13.84 -0.41
CA PHE A 6 9.82 -13.30 -1.32
C PHE A 6 9.64 -11.80 -1.42
N MET A 7 10.72 -11.04 -1.35
CA MET A 7 10.71 -9.58 -1.44
C MET A 7 11.82 -9.05 -2.35
N ASP A 8 11.53 -7.96 -3.04
CA ASP A 8 12.45 -7.29 -3.98
C ASP A 8 12.40 -5.78 -3.79
N LEU A 9 13.56 -5.14 -3.65
CA LEU A 9 13.70 -3.70 -3.49
C LEU A 9 13.35 -2.98 -4.80
N LEU A 10 12.59 -1.90 -4.72
CA LEU A 10 12.20 -1.14 -5.91
C LEU A 10 13.26 -0.14 -6.35
N GLY A 11 13.28 0.10 -7.67
CA GLY A 11 14.07 1.18 -8.28
C GLY A 11 15.55 0.86 -8.50
N THR A 12 16.02 -0.32 -8.11
CA THR A 12 17.44 -0.73 -8.19
C THR A 12 17.93 -0.90 -9.63
N LYS A 13 17.12 -1.47 -10.52
CA LYS A 13 17.49 -1.71 -11.93
C LYS A 13 17.89 -0.44 -12.70
N ASN A 14 17.22 0.68 -12.43
CA ASN A 14 17.55 1.95 -13.08
C ASN A 14 18.75 2.64 -12.43
N LEU A 15 18.91 2.49 -11.11
CA LEU A 15 20.09 3.00 -10.40
C LEU A 15 21.37 2.30 -10.86
N MET A 16 21.31 1.02 -11.21
CA MET A 16 22.44 0.33 -11.84
C MET A 16 22.93 1.00 -13.13
N LEU A 17 22.04 1.68 -13.86
CA LEU A 17 22.35 2.35 -15.13
C LEU A 17 22.79 3.80 -14.91
N ASP A 18 22.17 4.49 -13.95
CA ASP A 18 22.30 5.95 -13.80
C ASP A 18 23.24 6.37 -12.64
N ASP A 19 23.30 5.60 -11.55
CA ASP A 19 24.08 5.92 -10.34
C ASP A 19 24.44 4.64 -9.55
N THR A 20 25.59 4.07 -9.90
CA THR A 20 26.10 2.83 -9.29
C THR A 20 26.45 2.98 -7.80
N GLU A 21 26.78 4.18 -7.33
CA GLU A 21 27.03 4.45 -5.91
C GLU A 21 25.74 4.47 -5.10
N GLU A 22 24.68 5.09 -5.64
CA GLU A 22 23.35 5.04 -5.04
C GLU A 22 22.81 3.61 -4.99
N TYR A 23 22.98 2.83 -6.06
CA TYR A 23 22.65 1.40 -6.05
C TYR A 23 23.38 0.66 -4.91
N GLY A 24 24.70 0.85 -4.80
CA GLY A 24 25.50 0.22 -3.73
C GLY A 24 25.07 0.65 -2.32
N ARG A 25 24.67 1.92 -2.13
CA ARG A 25 24.09 2.41 -0.87
C ARG A 25 22.76 1.71 -0.56
N ASN A 26 21.87 1.57 -1.54
CA ASN A 26 20.56 0.95 -1.35
C ASN A 26 20.65 -0.51 -0.97
N VAL A 27 21.55 -1.27 -1.62
CA VAL A 27 21.80 -2.67 -1.27
C VAL A 27 22.40 -2.78 0.14
N ARG A 28 23.32 -1.90 0.53
CA ARG A 28 23.88 -1.88 1.89
C ARG A 28 22.82 -1.57 2.94
N ASP A 29 21.95 -0.60 2.70
CA ASP A 29 20.85 -0.25 3.60
C ASP A 29 19.86 -1.40 3.71
N PHE A 30 19.48 -2.02 2.59
CA PHE A 30 18.62 -3.20 2.58
C PHE A 30 19.19 -4.34 3.44
N ASN A 31 20.44 -4.73 3.19
CA ASN A 31 21.11 -5.78 3.97
C ASN A 31 21.34 -5.40 5.44
N ARG A 32 21.51 -4.11 5.75
CA ARG A 32 21.57 -3.61 7.14
C ARG A 32 20.23 -3.77 7.83
N ILE A 33 19.13 -3.39 7.18
CA ILE A 33 17.78 -3.53 7.74
C ILE A 33 17.42 -5.01 7.93
N LEU A 34 17.66 -5.88 6.94
CA LEU A 34 17.41 -7.32 7.07
C LEU A 34 18.12 -7.92 8.31
N ARG A 35 19.38 -7.55 8.55
CA ARG A 35 20.16 -8.05 9.71
C ARG A 35 19.68 -7.49 11.05
N THR A 36 19.35 -6.20 11.10
CA THR A 36 19.04 -5.51 12.37
C THR A 36 17.58 -5.66 12.80
N ARG A 37 16.66 -5.77 11.84
CA ARG A 37 15.21 -5.85 12.06
C ARG A 37 14.65 -7.24 11.75
N GLY A 38 15.22 -7.98 10.79
CA GLY A 38 14.65 -9.25 10.34
C GLY A 38 15.18 -10.51 11.03
N GLY A 39 16.47 -10.53 11.40
CA GLY A 39 17.16 -11.76 11.81
C GLY A 39 16.77 -12.36 13.17
N ARG A 40 15.79 -11.80 13.88
CA ARG A 40 15.40 -12.28 15.22
C ARG A 40 14.36 -13.39 15.20
N ASN A 41 13.48 -13.39 14.21
CA ASN A 41 12.29 -14.24 14.24
C ASN A 41 12.16 -15.16 13.03
N SER A 42 12.75 -14.81 11.88
CA SER A 42 12.61 -15.58 10.63
C SER A 42 13.97 -15.95 10.06
N ARG A 43 14.03 -17.07 9.31
CA ARG A 43 15.20 -17.39 8.48
C ARG A 43 15.18 -16.49 7.25
N ILE A 44 16.28 -15.79 6.97
CA ILE A 44 16.36 -14.84 5.86
C ILE A 44 17.53 -15.20 4.96
N TYR A 45 17.25 -15.31 3.67
CA TYR A 45 18.21 -15.61 2.62
C TYR A 45 18.23 -14.44 1.63
N ALA A 46 19.18 -13.52 1.82
CA ALA A 46 19.30 -12.32 1.02
C ALA A 46 20.27 -12.51 -0.14
N PHE A 47 19.92 -11.96 -1.30
CA PHE A 47 20.80 -11.84 -2.45
C PHE A 47 20.62 -10.45 -3.07
N SER A 48 21.66 -9.63 -3.00
CA SER A 48 21.66 -8.29 -3.58
C SER A 48 20.50 -7.43 -3.04
N ASP A 49 19.50 -7.14 -3.87
CA ASP A 49 18.31 -6.32 -3.62
C ASP A 49 17.04 -7.13 -3.33
N CYS A 50 17.14 -8.46 -3.23
CA CYS A 50 16.02 -9.34 -2.92
C CYS A 50 16.31 -10.27 -1.74
N ALA A 51 15.26 -10.83 -1.15
CA ALA A 51 15.39 -11.83 -0.09
C ALA A 51 14.22 -12.81 -0.06
N TYR A 52 14.53 -14.06 0.29
CA TYR A 52 13.55 -15.04 0.74
C TYR A 52 13.53 -15.09 2.27
N LEU A 53 12.33 -15.27 2.82
CA LEU A 53 12.11 -15.45 4.25
C LEU A 53 11.29 -16.71 4.51
N GLU A 54 11.55 -17.38 5.63
CA GLU A 54 10.77 -18.54 6.05
C GLU A 54 10.57 -18.55 7.57
N ASN A 55 9.35 -18.91 7.99
CA ASN A 55 8.97 -19.07 9.38
C ASN A 55 7.88 -20.14 9.53
N GLU A 56 7.89 -20.88 10.64
CA GLU A 56 6.80 -21.81 10.96
C GLU A 56 5.56 -21.09 11.51
N ASN A 57 5.74 -19.87 12.03
CA ASN A 57 4.69 -19.02 12.57
C ASN A 57 4.43 -17.83 11.64
N LEU A 58 3.22 -17.77 11.08
CA LEU A 58 2.82 -16.68 10.18
C LEU A 58 2.91 -15.31 10.85
N MET A 59 2.48 -15.17 12.11
CA MET A 59 2.53 -13.89 12.80
C MET A 59 3.97 -13.40 12.96
N ALA A 60 4.89 -14.29 13.33
CA ALA A 60 6.32 -13.95 13.43
C ALA A 60 6.92 -13.56 12.08
N LEU A 61 6.50 -14.19 10.98
CA LEU A 61 6.88 -13.78 9.62
C LEU A 61 6.33 -12.38 9.30
N LEU A 62 5.05 -12.13 9.54
CA LEU A 62 4.42 -10.84 9.25
C LEU A 62 5.05 -9.72 10.08
N ASP A 63 5.31 -9.94 11.37
CA ASP A 63 6.02 -8.99 12.23
C ASP A 63 7.44 -8.70 11.73
N THR A 64 8.13 -9.72 11.24
CA THR A 64 9.45 -9.56 10.61
C THR A 64 9.36 -8.64 9.38
N MET A 65 8.39 -8.88 8.50
CA MET A 65 8.21 -8.09 7.28
C MET A 65 7.78 -6.66 7.57
N ASP A 66 6.96 -6.46 8.59
CA ASP A 66 6.54 -5.15 9.08
C ASP A 66 7.74 -4.32 9.57
N GLN A 67 8.59 -4.92 10.42
CA GLN A 67 9.81 -4.26 10.92
C GLN A 67 10.81 -3.94 9.80
N ILE A 68 10.91 -4.78 8.76
CA ILE A 68 11.74 -4.52 7.58
C ILE A 68 11.15 -3.34 6.78
N ARG A 69 9.82 -3.31 6.56
CA ARG A 69 9.12 -2.21 5.90
C ARG A 69 9.35 -0.89 6.60
N ASP A 70 9.16 -0.83 7.90
CA ASP A 70 9.35 0.40 8.68
C ASP A 70 10.80 0.88 8.59
N GLY A 71 11.75 -0.04 8.75
CA GLY A 71 13.19 0.28 8.67
C GLY A 71 13.61 0.84 7.30
N LEU A 72 13.02 0.34 6.21
CA LEU A 72 13.30 0.83 4.86
C LEU A 72 12.56 2.13 4.55
N MET A 73 11.32 2.28 5.04
CA MET A 73 10.49 3.47 4.78
C MET A 73 11.10 4.73 5.37
N VAL A 74 11.70 4.64 6.58
CA VAL A 74 12.46 5.74 7.20
C VAL A 74 13.64 6.21 6.33
N LEU A 75 14.19 5.32 5.51
CA LEU A 75 15.26 5.62 4.56
C LEU A 75 14.74 6.04 3.17
N GLY A 76 13.41 6.16 3.00
CA GLY A 76 12.78 6.42 1.71
C GLY A 76 13.00 5.29 0.69
N ARG A 77 13.12 4.05 1.18
CA ARG A 77 13.30 2.83 0.37
C ARG A 77 12.04 1.98 0.48
N PHE A 78 11.66 1.37 -0.64
CA PHE A 78 10.40 0.62 -0.76
C PHE A 78 10.65 -0.71 -1.44
N PHE A 79 9.79 -1.68 -1.18
CA PHE A 79 9.87 -3.00 -1.78
C PHE A 79 8.48 -3.52 -2.15
N THR A 80 8.47 -4.56 -2.97
CA THR A 80 7.30 -5.39 -3.26
C THR A 80 7.58 -6.78 -2.74
N ALA A 81 6.65 -7.35 -1.99
CA ALA A 81 6.78 -8.70 -1.46
C ALA A 81 5.51 -9.53 -1.62
N ALA A 82 5.65 -10.85 -1.47
CA ALA A 82 4.53 -11.78 -1.40
C ALA A 82 4.77 -12.83 -0.31
N VAL A 83 3.68 -13.32 0.30
CA VAL A 83 3.65 -14.33 1.37
C VAL A 83 2.70 -15.46 1.00
N SER A 84 3.15 -16.70 1.18
CA SER A 84 2.33 -17.92 0.98
C SER A 84 2.68 -18.99 2.01
N GLU A 85 1.78 -19.96 2.19
CA GLU A 85 2.09 -21.22 2.87
C GLU A 85 3.10 -22.01 2.01
N GLY A 86 4.09 -22.62 2.64
CA GLY A 86 5.14 -23.37 1.96
C GLY A 86 6.41 -23.50 2.79
N SER A 87 7.40 -24.22 2.26
CA SER A 87 8.77 -24.24 2.75
C SER A 87 9.72 -23.83 1.64
N LEU A 88 10.90 -23.32 1.98
CA LEU A 88 11.96 -23.08 1.00
C LEU A 88 12.77 -24.35 0.70
N GLU A 89 12.78 -25.32 1.63
CA GLU A 89 13.69 -26.47 1.60
C GLU A 89 15.13 -26.02 1.31
N ALA A 90 15.57 -25.00 2.04
CA ALA A 90 16.85 -24.35 1.80
C ALA A 90 18.02 -25.26 2.16
N SER A 91 18.92 -25.48 1.19
CA SER A 91 20.17 -26.22 1.39
C SER A 91 21.36 -25.31 1.14
N VAL A 92 22.35 -25.34 2.04
CA VAL A 92 23.64 -24.66 1.82
C VAL A 92 24.40 -25.40 0.73
N LEU A 93 24.83 -24.67 -0.29
CA LEU A 93 25.77 -25.17 -1.29
C LEU A 93 27.18 -24.90 -0.77
N ASN A 94 27.75 -25.92 -0.13
CA ASN A 94 29.14 -25.89 0.33
C ASN A 94 30.08 -26.32 -0.80
N PRO A 95 31.26 -25.69 -0.94
CA PRO A 95 32.20 -26.04 -1.98
C PRO A 95 32.71 -27.48 -1.92
N GLU A 96 32.87 -28.00 -0.71
CA GLU A 96 33.37 -29.36 -0.47
C GLU A 96 32.48 -30.43 -1.12
N ASP A 97 31.17 -30.17 -1.18
CA ASP A 97 30.17 -31.09 -1.73
C ASP A 97 29.70 -30.69 -3.14
N ASN A 98 29.94 -29.44 -3.57
CA ASN A 98 29.33 -28.85 -4.78
C ASN A 98 30.33 -28.14 -5.72
N GLY A 99 31.65 -28.34 -5.55
CA GLY A 99 32.68 -27.68 -6.38
C GLY A 99 32.92 -26.23 -6.00
N GLU A 100 33.23 -25.32 -6.94
CA GLU A 100 33.50 -23.89 -6.62
C GLU A 100 32.22 -23.05 -6.38
N VAL A 101 31.07 -23.70 -6.18
CA VAL A 101 29.76 -23.02 -6.05
C VAL A 101 29.46 -22.72 -4.59
N HIS A 102 29.28 -21.44 -4.27
CA HIS A 102 28.85 -20.96 -2.96
C HIS A 102 27.42 -20.40 -3.04
N GLY A 103 26.53 -20.80 -2.13
CA GLY A 103 25.22 -20.17 -2.02
C GLY A 103 24.17 -20.99 -1.29
N PHE A 104 22.91 -20.67 -1.57
CA PHE A 104 21.76 -21.43 -1.12
C PHE A 104 20.99 -21.92 -2.34
N SER A 105 20.54 -23.17 -2.29
CA SER A 105 19.56 -23.70 -3.22
C SER A 105 18.21 -23.82 -2.51
N PHE A 106 17.15 -23.58 -3.27
CA PHE A 106 15.77 -23.74 -2.84
C PHE A 106 15.07 -24.66 -3.84
N SER A 107 14.43 -25.73 -3.38
CA SER A 107 13.92 -26.80 -4.25
C SER A 107 12.40 -27.01 -4.17
N ALA A 108 11.74 -26.41 -3.18
CA ALA A 108 10.31 -26.56 -2.96
C ALA A 108 9.44 -25.85 -4.01
N GLY A 109 8.36 -26.49 -4.48
CA GLY A 109 7.46 -25.90 -5.48
C GLY A 109 6.81 -24.56 -5.07
N GLY A 110 6.63 -24.32 -3.77
CA GLY A 110 6.04 -23.09 -3.22
C GLY A 110 6.83 -21.80 -3.52
N ILE A 111 8.12 -21.93 -3.82
CA ILE A 111 9.00 -20.80 -4.18
C ILE A 111 8.49 -20.10 -5.44
N SER A 112 8.09 -20.88 -6.44
CA SER A 112 7.58 -20.33 -7.71
C SER A 112 6.33 -19.47 -7.51
N LYS A 113 5.47 -19.84 -6.55
CA LYS A 113 4.25 -19.11 -6.23
C LYS A 113 4.55 -17.73 -5.66
N VAL A 114 5.38 -17.63 -4.61
CA VAL A 114 5.74 -16.33 -4.02
C VAL A 114 6.52 -15.44 -5.00
N TYR A 115 7.39 -16.04 -5.83
CA TYR A 115 8.11 -15.32 -6.87
C TYR A 115 7.16 -14.70 -7.92
N VAL A 116 6.22 -15.49 -8.46
CA VAL A 116 5.25 -15.03 -9.46
C VAL A 116 4.32 -13.98 -8.88
N MET A 117 3.79 -14.20 -7.66
CA MET A 117 2.94 -13.22 -6.97
C MET A 117 3.64 -11.87 -6.86
N GLN A 118 4.84 -11.86 -6.26
CA GLN A 118 5.65 -10.65 -6.10
C GLN A 118 5.97 -9.98 -7.44
N SER A 119 6.41 -10.74 -8.45
CA SER A 119 6.83 -10.20 -9.75
C SER A 119 5.66 -9.63 -10.56
N SER A 120 4.46 -10.20 -10.39
CA SER A 120 3.24 -9.76 -11.07
C SER A 120 2.67 -8.45 -10.50
N MET A 121 2.88 -8.20 -9.21
CA MET A 121 2.38 -7.01 -8.53
C MET A 121 3.12 -5.75 -8.99
N LYS A 122 2.37 -4.68 -9.30
CA LYS A 122 2.91 -3.37 -9.72
C LYS A 122 2.63 -2.26 -8.71
N GLY A 123 2.66 -2.62 -7.42
CA GLY A 123 2.50 -1.73 -6.26
C GLY A 123 3.62 -1.93 -5.24
N ILE A 124 3.73 -1.03 -4.27
CA ILE A 124 4.52 -1.21 -3.03
C ILE A 124 3.61 -1.85 -1.97
N GLY A 125 4.06 -2.95 -1.37
CA GLY A 125 3.26 -3.70 -0.38
C GLY A 125 3.76 -5.11 -0.15
N ILE A 126 3.08 -5.82 0.75
CA ILE A 126 3.33 -7.22 1.12
C ILE A 126 2.07 -8.02 0.77
N GLN A 127 2.04 -8.59 -0.43
CA GLN A 127 0.90 -9.36 -0.91
C GLN A 127 0.73 -10.66 -0.15
N ILE A 128 -0.37 -10.78 0.59
CA ILE A 128 -0.75 -12.01 1.27
C ILE A 128 -1.56 -12.89 0.32
N ASP A 129 -1.19 -14.16 0.24
CA ASP A 129 -1.97 -15.16 -0.48
C ASP A 129 -3.44 -15.17 0.01
N ARG A 130 -4.36 -15.23 -0.93
CA ARG A 130 -5.81 -15.25 -0.67
C ARG A 130 -6.20 -16.44 0.20
N ASP A 131 -5.52 -17.57 0.08
CA ASP A 131 -5.83 -18.75 0.89
C ASP A 131 -5.41 -18.56 2.35
N ILE A 132 -4.27 -17.90 2.62
CA ILE A 132 -3.89 -17.45 3.96
C ILE A 132 -4.95 -16.52 4.52
N TYR A 133 -5.35 -15.49 3.77
CA TYR A 133 -6.34 -14.52 4.23
C TYR A 133 -7.68 -15.18 4.58
N LYS A 134 -8.21 -16.04 3.70
CA LYS A 134 -9.45 -16.79 3.95
C LYS A 134 -9.38 -17.66 5.20
N LYS A 135 -8.23 -18.31 5.43
CA LYS A 135 -7.99 -19.12 6.63
C LYS A 135 -8.02 -18.25 7.88
N LEU A 136 -7.31 -17.12 7.86
CA LEU A 136 -7.30 -16.17 8.98
C LEU A 136 -8.68 -15.60 9.30
N CYS A 137 -9.49 -15.25 8.31
CA CYS A 137 -10.87 -14.78 8.56
C CYS A 137 -11.73 -15.83 9.29
N ARG A 138 -11.43 -17.13 9.15
CA ARG A 138 -12.17 -18.21 9.80
C ARG A 138 -11.60 -18.56 11.17
N GLU A 139 -10.28 -18.52 11.31
CA GLU A 139 -9.57 -19.12 12.44
C GLU A 139 -8.98 -18.07 13.41
N ASN A 140 -8.70 -16.86 12.93
CA ASN A 140 -8.05 -15.81 13.73
C ASN A 140 -8.47 -14.41 13.25
N ALA A 141 -9.62 -13.94 13.76
CA ALA A 141 -10.19 -12.65 13.40
C ALA A 141 -9.26 -11.47 13.72
N GLU A 142 -8.50 -11.54 14.81
CA GLU A 142 -7.55 -10.50 15.21
C GLU A 142 -6.42 -10.36 14.19
N LEU A 143 -5.76 -11.47 13.82
CA LEU A 143 -4.70 -11.46 12.81
C LEU A 143 -5.25 -11.08 11.43
N SER A 144 -6.49 -11.44 11.12
CA SER A 144 -7.13 -11.04 9.86
C SER A 144 -7.31 -9.52 9.72
N ARG A 145 -7.44 -8.77 10.84
CA ARG A 145 -7.52 -7.29 10.82
C ARG A 145 -6.21 -6.62 10.44
N ARG A 146 -5.08 -7.34 10.55
CA ARG A 146 -3.78 -6.86 10.03
C ARG A 146 -3.67 -6.99 8.52
N ILE A 147 -4.67 -7.53 7.83
CA ILE A 147 -4.66 -7.68 6.39
C ILE A 147 -5.79 -6.84 5.79
N VAL A 148 -5.43 -5.95 4.88
CA VAL A 148 -6.37 -5.02 4.24
C VAL A 148 -6.46 -5.25 2.74
N CYS A 149 -7.60 -4.92 2.15
CA CYS A 149 -7.73 -4.87 0.71
C CYS A 149 -7.04 -3.60 0.21
N ASN A 150 -6.09 -3.77 -0.71
CA ASN A 150 -5.31 -2.70 -1.31
C ASN A 150 -5.33 -2.81 -2.84
N TYR A 151 -4.81 -1.80 -3.53
CA TYR A 151 -4.96 -1.66 -4.97
C TYR A 151 -3.71 -1.15 -5.68
N TYR A 152 -3.50 -1.60 -6.90
CA TYR A 152 -2.48 -1.05 -7.81
C TYR A 152 -2.99 -1.00 -9.26
N ILE A 153 -2.34 -0.19 -10.10
CA ILE A 153 -2.65 -0.10 -11.53
C ILE A 153 -1.79 -1.09 -12.31
N SER A 154 -2.41 -2.04 -13.02
CA SER A 154 -1.70 -3.14 -13.69
C SER A 154 -1.36 -2.89 -15.16
N ASN A 155 -2.15 -2.09 -15.87
CA ASN A 155 -2.14 -2.04 -17.33
C ASN A 155 -1.69 -0.69 -17.93
N LEU A 156 -0.82 0.07 -17.25
CA LEU A 156 -0.38 1.38 -17.78
C LEU A 156 0.17 1.33 -19.21
N GLU A 157 0.78 0.21 -19.61
CA GLU A 157 1.37 0.03 -20.95
C GLU A 157 0.31 -0.04 -22.06
N GLN A 158 -0.97 -0.21 -21.71
CA GLN A 158 -2.09 -0.30 -22.65
C GLN A 158 -2.85 1.04 -22.79
N LEU A 159 -2.38 2.11 -22.14
CA LEU A 159 -3.01 3.43 -22.24
C LEU A 159 -2.58 4.14 -23.54
N PRO A 160 -3.50 4.89 -24.19
CA PRO A 160 -4.90 5.15 -23.82
C PRO A 160 -5.90 4.10 -24.35
N SER A 161 -5.43 3.03 -24.99
CA SER A 161 -6.27 2.03 -25.67
C SER A 161 -7.23 1.26 -24.75
N ALA A 162 -6.95 1.20 -23.45
CA ALA A 162 -7.83 0.66 -22.43
C ALA A 162 -7.83 1.57 -21.19
N PRO A 163 -8.94 1.68 -20.42
CA PRO A 163 -8.94 2.44 -19.17
C PRO A 163 -7.95 1.85 -18.15
N PRO A 164 -7.49 2.66 -17.17
CA PRO A 164 -6.68 2.14 -16.07
C PRO A 164 -7.39 0.99 -15.37
N LYS A 165 -6.70 -0.15 -15.27
CA LYS A 165 -7.16 -1.35 -14.61
C LYS A 165 -6.60 -1.38 -13.19
N LEU A 166 -7.50 -1.23 -12.24
CA LEU A 166 -7.22 -1.36 -10.83
C LEU A 166 -7.31 -2.83 -10.41
N GLU A 167 -6.22 -3.38 -9.89
CA GLU A 167 -6.19 -4.75 -9.36
C GLU A 167 -6.20 -4.71 -7.84
N ALA A 168 -7.07 -5.53 -7.23
CA ALA A 168 -7.15 -5.69 -5.79
C ALA A 168 -6.18 -6.78 -5.31
N PHE A 169 -5.56 -6.57 -4.16
CA PHE A 169 -4.75 -7.57 -3.47
C PHE A 169 -4.89 -7.43 -1.95
N TYR A 170 -4.56 -8.50 -1.22
CA TYR A 170 -4.52 -8.46 0.24
C TYR A 170 -3.13 -8.04 0.68
N ASP A 171 -3.04 -6.97 1.46
CA ASP A 171 -1.77 -6.38 1.90
C ASP A 171 -1.67 -6.44 3.42
N LEU A 172 -0.46 -6.55 3.95
CA LEU A 172 -0.21 -6.34 5.38
C LEU A 172 -0.44 -4.86 5.71
N LEU A 173 -1.32 -4.57 6.66
CA LEU A 173 -1.61 -3.23 7.14
C LEU A 173 -0.33 -2.55 7.64
N MET A 174 -0.07 -1.33 7.21
CA MET A 174 1.01 -0.48 7.70
C MET A 174 0.64 0.04 9.09
N LEU A 175 1.12 -0.65 10.11
CA LEU A 175 0.98 -0.24 11.50
C LEU A 175 2.33 0.35 11.94
N PRO A 176 2.42 1.65 12.23
CA PRO A 176 3.61 2.18 12.87
C PRO A 176 3.80 1.48 14.21
N SER A 177 5.03 1.06 14.51
CA SER A 177 5.37 0.25 15.68
C SER A 177 5.02 0.87 17.05
N ASP A 178 4.68 2.17 17.12
CA ASP A 178 4.48 2.89 18.38
C ASP A 178 3.10 3.59 18.44
N ALA A 179 2.23 3.12 19.36
CA ALA A 179 0.84 3.55 19.49
C ALA A 179 0.64 4.97 20.07
N ILE A 180 1.63 5.51 20.80
CA ILE A 180 1.54 6.85 21.45
C ILE A 180 2.06 7.97 20.53
N GLU A 181 2.92 7.64 19.54
CA GLU A 181 3.47 8.55 18.51
C GLU A 181 2.86 8.30 17.12
N SER A 182 1.79 7.51 17.07
CA SER A 182 1.20 6.94 15.85
C SER A 182 0.84 8.01 14.81
N ASN A 183 0.22 9.13 15.22
CA ASN A 183 -0.14 10.19 14.26
C ASN A 183 1.07 10.90 13.64
N MET A 184 2.08 11.25 14.44
CA MET A 184 3.28 11.94 13.93
C MET A 184 4.06 11.04 12.98
N THR A 185 4.18 9.75 13.31
CA THR A 185 4.86 8.76 12.47
C THR A 185 4.08 8.49 11.19
N ILE A 186 2.75 8.35 11.25
CA ILE A 186 1.91 8.18 10.06
C ILE A 186 2.00 9.41 9.15
N ASN A 187 1.95 10.62 9.69
CA ASN A 187 2.08 11.86 8.91
C ASN A 187 3.45 11.97 8.25
N LEU A 188 4.52 11.54 8.93
CA LEU A 188 5.86 11.46 8.37
C LEU A 188 5.93 10.47 7.22
N TYR A 189 5.37 9.26 7.40
CA TYR A 189 5.30 8.24 6.34
C TYR A 189 4.50 8.73 5.15
N PHE A 190 3.32 9.33 5.37
CA PHE A 190 2.51 9.93 4.32
C PHE A 190 3.31 10.99 3.55
N SER A 191 3.99 11.89 4.25
CA SER A 191 4.82 12.93 3.64
C SER A 191 5.95 12.34 2.78
N TYR A 192 6.63 11.30 3.26
CA TYR A 192 7.66 10.60 2.49
C TYR A 192 7.09 9.87 1.28
N ILE A 193 5.96 9.18 1.43
CA ILE A 193 5.31 8.45 0.34
C ILE A 193 4.86 9.44 -0.74
N ILE A 194 4.12 10.50 -0.39
CA ILE A 194 3.67 11.53 -1.35
C ILE A 194 4.84 12.21 -2.04
N GLY A 195 5.89 12.58 -1.29
CA GLY A 195 7.09 13.18 -1.86
C GLY A 195 7.79 12.27 -2.89
N ASN A 196 7.90 10.97 -2.58
CA ASN A 196 8.47 9.99 -3.50
C ASN A 196 7.53 9.69 -4.68
N TYR A 197 6.22 9.65 -4.47
CA TYR A 197 5.22 9.51 -5.53
C TYR A 197 5.41 10.63 -6.56
N MET A 198 5.43 11.89 -6.12
CA MET A 198 5.65 13.02 -7.03
C MET A 198 6.93 12.88 -7.84
N ARG A 199 8.07 12.61 -7.18
CA ARG A 199 9.37 12.44 -7.85
C ARG A 199 9.33 11.30 -8.87
N ALA A 200 8.75 10.16 -8.49
CA ALA A 200 8.62 9.00 -9.37
C ALA A 200 7.72 9.32 -10.56
N ASN A 201 6.60 10.01 -10.35
CA ASN A 201 5.63 10.35 -11.40
C ASN A 201 6.19 11.39 -12.38
N ILE A 202 6.94 12.39 -11.90
CA ILE A 202 7.67 13.36 -12.73
C ILE A 202 8.65 12.62 -13.66
N ARG A 203 9.36 11.61 -13.12
CA ARG A 203 10.28 10.80 -13.90
C ARG A 203 9.56 9.91 -14.91
N SER A 204 8.50 9.23 -14.47
CA SER A 204 7.65 8.41 -15.32
C SER A 204 6.35 8.02 -14.61
N PRO A 205 5.17 8.14 -15.25
CA PRO A 205 3.93 7.56 -14.73
C PRO A 205 4.05 6.06 -14.41
N ARG A 206 4.93 5.34 -15.15
CA ARG A 206 5.24 3.92 -14.90
C ARG A 206 5.83 3.67 -13.52
N TYR A 207 6.63 4.60 -13.00
CA TYR A 207 7.18 4.50 -11.65
C TYR A 207 6.21 5.07 -10.62
N GLY A 208 5.50 6.15 -10.96
CA GLY A 208 4.46 6.74 -10.13
C GLY A 208 3.40 5.73 -9.67
N ARG A 209 2.91 4.84 -10.56
CA ARG A 209 1.84 3.86 -10.20
C ARG A 209 2.14 2.98 -8.99
N TYR A 210 3.42 2.74 -8.67
CA TYR A 210 3.78 1.88 -7.54
C TYR A 210 3.39 2.51 -6.20
N TYR A 211 3.26 3.83 -6.14
CA TYR A 211 2.99 4.58 -4.92
C TYR A 211 1.50 4.74 -4.60
N LEU A 212 0.60 4.23 -5.46
CA LEU A 212 -0.83 4.19 -5.15
C LEU A 212 -1.12 3.32 -3.91
N SER A 213 -0.61 2.08 -3.92
CA SER A 213 -0.86 1.10 -2.86
C SER A 213 -0.35 1.52 -1.46
N PRO A 214 0.84 2.10 -1.26
CA PRO A 214 1.29 2.47 0.09
C PRO A 214 0.51 3.65 0.65
N VAL A 215 0.01 4.58 -0.18
CA VAL A 215 -0.88 5.65 0.29
C VAL A 215 -2.19 5.07 0.78
N ILE A 216 -2.83 4.20 -0.02
CA ILE A 216 -4.09 3.54 0.35
C ILE A 216 -3.91 2.71 1.63
N ASN A 217 -2.83 1.94 1.75
CA ASN A 217 -2.55 1.14 2.93
C ASN A 217 -2.44 2.00 4.20
N LEU A 218 -1.70 3.11 4.12
CA LEU A 218 -1.55 4.03 5.23
C LEU A 218 -2.89 4.69 5.63
N LEU A 219 -3.74 5.02 4.66
CA LEU A 219 -5.09 5.51 4.97
C LEU A 219 -5.98 4.43 5.60
N ASN A 220 -5.80 3.16 5.22
CA ASN A 220 -6.51 2.03 5.85
C ASN A 220 -6.10 1.79 7.31
N ALA A 221 -4.97 2.34 7.77
CA ALA A 221 -4.54 2.26 9.16
C ALA A 221 -5.38 3.15 10.10
N PHE A 222 -6.11 4.13 9.55
CA PHE A 222 -6.99 4.97 10.33
C PHE A 222 -8.34 4.29 10.59
N THR A 223 -8.91 4.64 11.74
CA THR A 223 -10.31 4.39 12.08
C THR A 223 -10.93 5.73 12.39
N PHE A 224 -12.04 6.03 11.73
CA PHE A 224 -12.69 7.33 11.80
C PHE A 224 -13.91 7.31 12.72
N THR A 225 -14.07 8.36 13.51
CA THR A 225 -15.28 8.69 14.25
C THR A 225 -15.72 10.11 13.90
N GLU A 226 -16.97 10.46 14.18
CA GLU A 226 -17.47 11.82 13.86
C GLU A 226 -16.66 12.90 14.60
N ASP A 227 -16.26 12.62 15.84
CA ASP A 227 -15.45 13.51 16.69
C ASP A 227 -14.03 13.77 16.13
N ASP A 228 -13.59 12.99 15.14
CA ASP A 228 -12.30 13.20 14.49
C ASP A 228 -12.32 14.34 13.47
N PHE A 229 -13.50 14.88 13.16
CA PHE A 229 -13.69 15.93 12.18
C PHE A 229 -14.25 17.19 12.82
N GLU A 230 -13.72 18.33 12.41
CA GLU A 230 -14.20 19.65 12.81
C GLU A 230 -14.76 20.36 11.59
N LEU A 231 -16.02 20.81 11.70
CA LEU A 231 -16.70 21.62 10.70
C LEU A 231 -16.66 23.08 11.13
N SER A 232 -16.04 23.92 10.32
CA SER A 232 -15.97 25.37 10.53
C SER A 232 -17.25 26.06 10.06
N CYS A 233 -17.49 27.27 10.57
CA CYS A 233 -18.65 28.08 10.19
C CYS A 233 -18.72 28.43 8.69
N ASP A 234 -17.57 28.44 8.00
CA ASP A 234 -17.47 28.69 6.56
C ASP A 234 -17.72 27.43 5.72
N GLY A 235 -18.04 26.29 6.35
CA GLY A 235 -18.25 25.00 5.70
C GLY A 235 -16.95 24.22 5.42
N SER A 236 -15.78 24.76 5.79
CA SER A 236 -14.54 24.01 5.70
C SER A 236 -14.50 22.85 6.70
N ILE A 237 -13.94 21.72 6.29
CA ILE A 237 -13.81 20.53 7.11
C ILE A 237 -12.35 20.20 7.34
N THR A 238 -12.02 19.86 8.58
CA THR A 238 -10.70 19.35 8.95
C THR A 238 -10.85 18.03 9.70
N CYS A 239 -9.79 17.26 9.74
CA CYS A 239 -9.68 15.99 10.42
C CYS A 239 -8.49 16.05 11.39
N LYS A 240 -8.56 15.37 12.53
CA LYS A 240 -7.42 15.27 13.48
C LYS A 240 -6.17 14.61 12.85
N TYR A 241 -6.32 13.91 11.74
CA TYR A 241 -5.22 13.26 11.02
C TYR A 241 -4.73 14.15 9.87
N ASP A 242 -3.54 14.76 10.01
CA ASP A 242 -3.01 15.67 8.97
C ASP A 242 -2.89 15.03 7.58
N ALA A 243 -2.54 13.75 7.51
CA ALA A 243 -2.52 12.98 6.26
C ALA A 243 -3.86 13.07 5.48
N VAL A 244 -4.98 13.13 6.19
CA VAL A 244 -6.33 13.26 5.63
C VAL A 244 -6.61 14.70 5.19
N ASN A 245 -6.15 15.69 5.95
CA ASN A 245 -6.32 17.12 5.62
C ASN A 245 -5.68 17.53 4.29
N TYR A 246 -4.67 16.81 3.82
CA TYR A 246 -4.10 17.01 2.48
C TYR A 246 -5.15 16.83 1.36
N PHE A 247 -6.17 15.98 1.56
CA PHE A 247 -7.22 15.74 0.57
C PHE A 247 -8.40 16.72 0.67
N PHE A 248 -8.53 17.43 1.79
CA PHE A 248 -9.57 18.46 1.98
C PHE A 248 -9.06 19.87 1.71
N SER A 249 -7.74 20.07 1.77
CA SER A 249 -7.11 21.35 1.47
C SER A 249 -6.72 21.47 0.00
N ALA A 250 -6.57 22.70 -0.48
CA ALA A 250 -6.02 23.00 -1.80
C ALA A 250 -4.49 22.78 -1.88
N ASP A 251 -4.00 21.65 -1.38
CA ASP A 251 -2.58 21.32 -1.37
C ASP A 251 -2.03 21.15 -2.78
N LYS A 252 -0.92 21.82 -3.08
CA LYS A 252 -0.32 21.85 -4.42
C LYS A 252 0.21 20.49 -4.87
N LYS A 253 0.70 19.65 -3.94
CA LYS A 253 1.24 18.32 -4.24
C LYS A 253 0.12 17.36 -4.62
N ILE A 254 -0.97 17.38 -3.85
CA ILE A 254 -2.16 16.59 -4.12
C ILE A 254 -2.81 17.04 -5.43
N GLY A 255 -2.94 18.35 -5.65
CA GLY A 255 -3.44 18.90 -6.91
C GLY A 255 -2.59 18.52 -8.13
N TYR A 256 -1.27 18.44 -7.98
CA TYR A 256 -0.37 17.92 -9.02
C TYR A 256 -0.64 16.43 -9.29
N LEU A 257 -0.67 15.60 -8.24
CA LEU A 257 -0.86 14.16 -8.39
C LEU A 257 -2.23 13.83 -8.98
N LEU A 258 -3.32 14.49 -8.56
CA LEU A 258 -4.64 14.32 -9.16
C LEU A 258 -4.64 14.56 -10.67
N LYS A 259 -3.82 15.51 -11.16
CA LYS A 259 -3.76 15.85 -12.59
C LYS A 259 -2.82 14.95 -13.39
N GLN A 260 -1.77 14.41 -12.75
CA GLN A 260 -0.62 13.83 -13.46
C GLN A 260 -0.40 12.35 -13.14
N ALA A 261 -0.90 11.85 -12.01
CA ALA A 261 -0.69 10.48 -11.57
C ALA A 261 -1.94 9.65 -11.82
N ILE A 262 -1.84 8.72 -12.77
CA ILE A 262 -2.94 7.84 -13.16
C ILE A 262 -3.35 6.97 -11.95
N GLY A 263 -4.63 6.97 -11.63
CA GLY A 263 -5.22 6.23 -10.52
C GLY A 263 -5.17 6.95 -9.19
N PHE A 264 -4.51 8.12 -9.10
CA PHE A 264 -4.48 8.90 -7.86
C PHE A 264 -5.87 9.41 -7.47
N GLU A 265 -6.76 9.63 -8.44
CA GLU A 265 -8.16 9.98 -8.21
C GLU A 265 -8.94 8.93 -7.40
N TYR A 266 -8.46 7.68 -7.32
CA TYR A 266 -9.10 6.63 -6.57
C TYR A 266 -8.83 6.74 -5.06
N ILE A 267 -7.76 7.44 -4.66
CA ILE A 267 -7.39 7.59 -3.24
C ILE A 267 -8.47 8.36 -2.45
N PRO A 268 -8.95 9.54 -2.90
CA PRO A 268 -10.08 10.22 -2.25
C PRO A 268 -11.35 9.36 -2.17
N LEU A 269 -11.63 8.54 -3.20
CA LEU A 269 -12.81 7.67 -3.22
C LEU A 269 -12.69 6.52 -2.20
N VAL A 270 -11.51 5.92 -2.06
CA VAL A 270 -11.24 4.91 -1.02
C VAL A 270 -11.38 5.52 0.37
N LEU A 271 -10.82 6.72 0.58
CA LEU A 271 -10.94 7.45 1.83
C LEU A 271 -12.42 7.73 2.17
N LEU A 272 -13.21 8.23 1.22
CA LEU A 272 -14.64 8.47 1.42
C LEU A 272 -15.39 7.19 1.76
N ASN A 273 -15.14 6.10 1.02
CA ASN A 273 -15.75 4.80 1.33
C ASN A 273 -15.42 4.34 2.75
N ARG A 274 -14.15 4.48 3.18
CA ARG A 274 -13.69 4.11 4.51
C ARG A 274 -14.38 4.91 5.61
N ILE A 275 -14.47 6.24 5.45
CA ILE A 275 -15.15 7.12 6.43
C ILE A 275 -16.63 6.72 6.54
N ILE A 276 -17.32 6.48 5.41
CA ILE A 276 -18.72 6.04 5.42
C ILE A 276 -18.87 4.68 6.14
N ASP A 277 -17.98 3.73 5.87
CA ASP A 277 -18.00 2.41 6.53
C ASP A 277 -17.79 2.54 8.05
N ASP A 278 -16.82 3.36 8.48
CA ASP A 278 -16.54 3.60 9.90
C ASP A 278 -17.68 4.35 10.62
N PHE A 279 -18.44 5.20 9.90
CA PHE A 279 -19.67 5.83 10.41
C PHE A 279 -20.88 4.88 10.38
N GLY A 280 -20.65 3.57 10.23
CA GLY A 280 -21.70 2.54 10.22
C GLY A 280 -22.51 2.49 8.92
N GLY A 281 -21.97 3.02 7.83
CA GLY A 281 -22.62 3.10 6.53
C GLY A 281 -23.85 4.00 6.54
N LYS A 282 -23.69 5.20 7.12
CA LYS A 282 -24.68 6.28 7.20
C LYS A 282 -24.04 7.59 6.74
N THR A 283 -24.88 8.53 6.32
CA THR A 283 -24.45 9.88 5.96
C THR A 283 -24.81 10.87 7.08
N ASN A 284 -24.05 11.95 7.17
CA ASN A 284 -24.20 13.02 8.15
C ASN A 284 -23.64 14.33 7.57
N GLN A 285 -23.62 15.39 8.38
CA GLN A 285 -23.11 16.70 7.92
C GLN A 285 -21.63 16.66 7.55
N ILE A 286 -20.82 15.80 8.17
CA ILE A 286 -19.40 15.62 7.84
C ILE A 286 -19.28 15.06 6.41
N ILE A 287 -19.98 13.95 6.11
CA ILE A 287 -19.99 13.36 4.76
C ILE A 287 -20.49 14.35 3.70
N PHE A 288 -21.55 15.10 4.01
CA PHE A 288 -22.07 16.14 3.12
C PHE A 288 -20.98 17.15 2.73
N HIS A 289 -20.24 17.69 3.70
CA HIS A 289 -19.18 18.67 3.44
C HIS A 289 -17.95 18.06 2.77
N ILE A 290 -17.60 16.80 3.09
CA ILE A 290 -16.54 16.08 2.36
C ILE A 290 -16.91 15.96 0.88
N ILE A 291 -18.14 15.55 0.57
CA ILE A 291 -18.60 15.44 -0.82
C ILE A 291 -18.62 16.81 -1.48
N LYS A 292 -19.12 17.85 -0.81
CA LYS A 292 -19.08 19.24 -1.31
C LYS A 292 -17.66 19.66 -1.71
N ASN A 293 -16.66 19.43 -0.85
CA ASN A 293 -15.27 19.76 -1.16
C ASN A 293 -14.72 18.91 -2.32
N MET A 294 -15.06 17.63 -2.39
CA MET A 294 -14.64 16.76 -3.49
C MET A 294 -15.25 17.19 -4.85
N MET A 295 -16.43 17.80 -4.86
CA MET A 295 -17.08 18.32 -6.07
C MET A 295 -16.32 19.48 -6.71
N GLU A 296 -15.55 20.24 -5.93
CA GLU A 296 -14.73 21.35 -6.44
C GLU A 296 -13.61 20.86 -7.37
N ASN A 297 -13.19 19.59 -7.24
CA ASN A 297 -12.21 18.99 -8.13
C ASN A 297 -12.90 18.30 -9.32
N PRO A 298 -12.70 18.77 -10.58
CA PRO A 298 -13.40 18.20 -11.74
C PRO A 298 -13.10 16.72 -11.97
N ILE A 299 -11.91 16.25 -11.60
CA ILE A 299 -11.49 14.86 -11.80
C ILE A 299 -12.25 13.95 -10.83
N ILE A 300 -12.34 14.32 -9.56
CA ILE A 300 -13.10 13.56 -8.55
C ILE A 300 -14.60 13.68 -8.82
N ASN A 301 -15.09 14.89 -9.14
CA ASN A 301 -16.49 15.16 -9.49
C ASN A 301 -17.00 14.24 -10.62
N ASN A 302 -16.16 13.95 -11.62
CA ASN A 302 -16.50 13.03 -12.70
C ASN A 302 -16.86 11.61 -12.22
N TYR A 303 -16.37 11.18 -11.06
CA TYR A 303 -16.69 9.89 -10.45
C TYR A 303 -17.87 9.97 -9.47
N ILE A 304 -17.93 10.98 -8.60
CA ILE A 304 -19.03 11.09 -7.62
C ILE A 304 -20.37 11.49 -8.27
N SER A 305 -20.34 12.26 -9.38
CA SER A 305 -21.53 12.55 -10.20
C SER A 305 -22.06 11.33 -10.95
N ASN A 306 -21.20 10.35 -11.21
CA ASN A 306 -21.57 9.12 -11.90
C ASN A 306 -20.77 7.93 -11.33
N THR A 307 -21.29 7.35 -10.25
CA THR A 307 -20.61 6.27 -9.52
C THR A 307 -20.45 4.98 -10.31
N SER A 308 -21.11 4.83 -11.47
CA SER A 308 -20.86 3.70 -12.39
C SER A 308 -19.45 3.72 -13.00
N LYS A 309 -18.75 4.87 -12.95
CA LYS A 309 -17.35 5.00 -13.38
C LYS A 309 -16.36 4.56 -12.30
N ILE A 310 -16.80 4.40 -11.05
CA ILE A 310 -15.94 3.95 -9.96
C ILE A 310 -15.61 2.47 -10.19
N PRO A 311 -14.30 2.08 -10.22
CA PRO A 311 -13.91 0.69 -10.39
C PRO A 311 -14.62 -0.24 -9.41
N GLU A 312 -15.01 -1.42 -9.90
CA GLU A 312 -15.61 -2.45 -9.06
C GLU A 312 -14.69 -2.79 -7.88
N ASN A 313 -15.27 -2.97 -6.70
CA ASN A 313 -14.62 -3.23 -5.41
C ASN A 313 -13.97 -2.02 -4.72
N LEU A 314 -13.79 -0.87 -5.38
CA LEU A 314 -13.24 0.32 -4.71
C LEU A 314 -14.18 0.85 -3.62
N CYS A 315 -15.48 0.85 -3.91
CA CYS A 315 -16.52 1.28 -3.00
C CYS A 315 -17.64 0.24 -2.98
N SER A 316 -18.29 0.06 -1.82
CA SER A 316 -19.43 -0.85 -1.72
C SER A 316 -20.62 -0.31 -2.52
N LYS A 317 -21.48 -1.20 -3.04
CA LYS A 317 -22.71 -0.77 -3.75
C LYS A 317 -23.58 0.13 -2.88
N LYS A 318 -23.67 -0.19 -1.58
CA LYS A 318 -24.39 0.62 -0.58
C LYS A 318 -23.79 2.03 -0.48
N ASN A 319 -22.47 2.13 -0.35
CA ASN A 319 -21.82 3.44 -0.20
C ASN A 319 -21.88 4.25 -1.49
N ASN A 320 -21.82 3.62 -2.67
CA ASN A 320 -22.04 4.30 -3.94
C ASN A 320 -23.43 4.95 -4.03
N MET A 321 -24.48 4.29 -3.50
CA MET A 321 -25.82 4.91 -3.44
C MET A 321 -25.83 6.11 -2.49
N LEU A 322 -25.24 5.97 -1.29
CA LEU A 322 -25.14 7.07 -0.32
C LEU A 322 -24.37 8.28 -0.89
N ILE A 323 -23.27 8.04 -1.61
CA ILE A 323 -22.50 9.10 -2.27
C ILE A 323 -23.36 9.86 -3.28
N GLN A 324 -24.16 9.15 -4.10
CA GLN A 324 -25.05 9.80 -5.06
C GLN A 324 -26.18 10.59 -4.40
N GLU A 325 -26.76 10.06 -3.33
CA GLU A 325 -27.79 10.74 -2.55
C GLU A 325 -27.27 12.05 -1.94
N GLU A 326 -26.09 12.03 -1.33
CA GLU A 326 -25.46 13.23 -0.77
C GLU A 326 -25.01 14.21 -1.86
N TYR A 327 -24.47 13.72 -2.98
CA TYR A 327 -24.15 14.55 -4.14
C TYR A 327 -25.38 15.35 -4.62
N TYR A 328 -26.54 14.69 -4.72
CA TYR A 328 -27.80 15.36 -5.08
C TYR A 328 -28.20 16.41 -4.04
N LYS A 329 -28.05 16.12 -2.74
CA LYS A 329 -28.33 17.09 -1.67
C LYS A 329 -27.45 18.32 -1.77
N VAL A 330 -26.16 18.16 -2.07
CA VAL A 330 -25.23 19.30 -2.24
C VAL A 330 -25.69 20.18 -3.41
N LEU A 331 -26.06 19.58 -4.55
CA LEU A 331 -26.54 20.32 -5.72
C LEU A 331 -27.82 21.13 -5.50
N VAL A 332 -28.68 20.72 -4.56
CA VAL A 332 -29.96 21.39 -4.25
C VAL A 332 -29.81 22.40 -3.10
N ALA A 333 -28.75 22.29 -2.31
CA ALA A 333 -28.48 23.18 -1.19
C ALA A 333 -27.76 24.48 -1.59
N ASP A 334 -27.06 24.48 -2.73
CA ASP A 334 -26.42 25.64 -3.36
C ASP A 334 -27.38 26.37 -4.33
#